data_AF-A0A920QKM3-F1
#
_entry.id   AF-A0A920QKM3-F1
#
_cell.length_a   1.000
_cell.length_b   1.000
_cell.length_c   1.000
_cell.angle_alpha   90.00
_cell.angle_beta   90.00
_cell.angle_gamma   90.00
#
_symmetry.space_group_name_H-M   'P 1'
#
loop_
_entity.id
_entity.type
_entity.pdbx_description
1 polymer ?
#
loop_
_entity_poly.entity_id
_entity_poly.type
_entity_poly.pdbx_seq_one_letter_code
_entity_poly.pdbx_strand_id
1 'polypeptide(L)'
;MTFAWVTAKRISNDAKLIHIDQDYRTVGKNRDITLGLAGDPGAILEAVHKEVATNKKNGFDARKSWLDDLRSEEVERTKKLMPMFKSDEVPIHPYRLAWEINEFLTENPIYIGEGGDIVTISAQAVQPRSPGNWMDPGALGSLGVGTGFAMAAGLANPDKEVVCLYGDGSFGMTFF
;
A
#
# COMPACT_ATOMS: atom_id res chain seq x y z
N MET A 1 19.25 8.61 -13.07
CA MET A 1 18.11 8.86 -12.16
C MET A 1 17.65 7.49 -11.66
N THR A 2 18.23 7.02 -10.57
CA THR A 2 18.07 5.64 -10.08
C THR A 2 16.90 5.64 -9.10
N PHE A 3 15.76 5.12 -9.54
CA PHE A 3 14.65 4.84 -8.63
C PHE A 3 15.14 3.87 -7.56
N ALA A 4 14.92 4.23 -6.29
CA ALA A 4 15.33 3.43 -5.16
C ALA A 4 14.51 2.14 -5.14
N TRP A 5 15.04 1.10 -5.78
CA TRP A 5 14.78 -0.28 -5.38
C TRP A 5 14.86 -0.32 -3.86
N VAL A 6 13.78 -0.76 -3.20
CA VAL A 6 13.65 -0.87 -1.75
C VAL A 6 15.01 -1.19 -1.14
N THR A 7 15.68 -0.18 -0.61
CA THR A 7 17.00 -0.40 -0.02
C THR A 7 16.78 -1.24 1.21
N ALA A 8 17.46 -2.39 1.25
CA ALA A 8 17.23 -3.45 2.22
C ALA A 8 17.56 -3.10 3.69
N LYS A 9 17.72 -1.81 3.99
CA LYS A 9 17.99 -1.21 5.31
C LYS A 9 16.75 -1.12 6.22
N ARG A 10 15.55 -1.41 5.71
CA ARG A 10 14.30 -1.38 6.51
C ARG A 10 13.98 -2.70 7.22
N ILE A 11 14.65 -3.80 6.87
CA ILE A 11 14.47 -5.12 7.50
C ILE A 11 15.73 -5.43 8.31
N SER A 12 15.57 -5.86 9.56
CA SER A 12 16.67 -6.19 10.47
C SER A 12 17.62 -7.24 9.88
N ASN A 13 18.91 -7.13 10.19
CA ASN A 13 19.91 -8.12 9.79
C ASN A 13 19.74 -9.48 10.46
N ASP A 14 19.09 -9.49 11.62
CA ASP A 14 18.85 -10.72 12.39
C ASP A 14 17.56 -11.45 11.95
N ALA A 15 16.77 -10.85 11.07
CA ALA A 15 15.53 -11.44 10.59
C ALA A 15 15.82 -12.59 9.61
N LYS A 16 15.12 -13.73 9.79
CA LYS A 16 15.07 -14.78 8.77
C LYS A 16 14.22 -14.30 7.60
N LEU A 17 14.86 -14.07 6.45
CA LEU A 17 14.22 -13.52 5.28
C LEU A 17 13.82 -14.63 4.30
N ILE A 18 12.51 -14.84 4.14
CA ILE A 18 11.93 -15.74 3.14
C ILE A 18 11.38 -14.88 2.01
N HIS A 19 11.82 -15.13 0.77
CA HIS A 19 11.42 -14.36 -0.41
C HIS A 19 10.69 -15.28 -1.39
N ILE A 20 9.44 -14.95 -1.70
CA ILE A 20 8.62 -15.62 -2.70
C ILE A 20 8.44 -14.66 -3.88
N ASP A 21 8.83 -15.07 -5.08
CA ASP A 21 8.64 -14.28 -6.29
C ASP A 21 8.40 -15.20 -7.49
N GLN A 22 7.61 -14.73 -8.45
CA GLN A 22 7.35 -15.45 -9.69
C GLN A 22 8.56 -15.46 -10.62
N ASP A 23 9.40 -14.41 -10.58
CA ASP A 23 10.61 -14.32 -11.37
C ASP A 23 11.83 -14.76 -10.55
N TYR A 24 12.44 -15.89 -10.93
CA TYR A 24 13.62 -16.41 -10.25
C TYR A 24 14.80 -15.40 -10.21
N ARG A 25 14.84 -14.41 -11.12
CA ARG A 25 15.91 -13.40 -11.21
C ARG A 25 15.81 -12.32 -10.14
N THR A 26 14.66 -12.16 -9.49
CA THR A 26 14.46 -11.17 -8.41
C THR A 26 14.74 -11.77 -7.04
N VAL A 27 14.59 -13.09 -6.90
CA VAL A 27 14.88 -13.83 -5.67
C VAL A 27 16.33 -13.61 -5.26
N GLY A 28 16.54 -12.98 -4.10
CA GLY A 28 17.87 -12.64 -3.58
C GLY A 28 18.58 -11.47 -4.28
N LYS A 29 17.92 -10.77 -5.22
CA LYS A 29 18.55 -9.71 -6.02
C LYS A 29 19.03 -8.50 -5.20
N ASN A 30 18.24 -8.07 -4.23
CA ASN A 30 18.51 -6.83 -3.48
C ASN A 30 19.24 -7.04 -2.15
N ARG A 31 19.25 -8.28 -1.62
CA ARG A 31 19.83 -8.67 -0.33
C ARG A 31 19.85 -10.18 -0.19
N ASP A 32 20.80 -10.69 0.57
CA ASP A 32 20.84 -12.09 1.02
C ASP A 32 19.55 -12.52 1.71
N ILE A 33 19.09 -13.72 1.37
CA ILE A 33 17.87 -14.34 1.87
C ILE A 33 18.20 -15.66 2.57
N THR A 34 17.36 -16.06 3.53
CA THR A 34 17.47 -17.36 4.18
C THR A 34 16.85 -18.47 3.31
N LEU A 35 15.74 -18.17 2.64
CA LEU A 35 15.04 -19.10 1.74
C LEU A 35 14.40 -18.33 0.59
N GLY A 36 14.61 -18.81 -0.64
CA GLY A 36 13.99 -18.27 -1.85
C GLY A 36 13.07 -19.30 -2.49
N LEU A 37 11.84 -18.90 -2.83
CA LEU A 37 10.87 -19.73 -3.53
C LEU A 37 10.49 -19.02 -4.83
N ALA A 38 10.89 -19.61 -5.96
CA ALA A 38 10.55 -19.12 -7.28
C ALA A 38 9.27 -19.83 -7.78
N GLY A 39 8.22 -19.07 -8.06
CA GLY A 39 6.94 -19.59 -8.55
C GLY A 39 5.76 -18.66 -8.26
N ASP A 40 4.56 -19.06 -8.69
CA ASP A 40 3.33 -18.30 -8.45
C ASP A 40 3.11 -18.09 -6.93
N PRO A 41 3.08 -16.83 -6.44
CA PRO A 41 2.92 -16.57 -5.01
C PRO A 41 1.60 -17.10 -4.44
N GLY A 42 0.53 -17.11 -5.25
CA GLY A 42 -0.77 -17.63 -4.85
C GLY A 42 -0.73 -19.13 -4.54
N ALA A 43 -0.20 -19.92 -5.47
CA ALA A 43 -0.05 -21.37 -5.34
C ALA A 43 0.88 -21.75 -4.17
N ILE A 44 1.97 -21.01 -3.97
CA ILE A 44 2.89 -21.23 -2.85
C ILE A 44 2.18 -20.93 -1.51
N LEU A 45 1.50 -19.78 -1.40
CA LEU A 45 0.77 -19.43 -0.18
C LEU A 45 -0.39 -20.39 0.10
N GLU A 46 -1.06 -20.90 -0.93
CA GLU A 46 -2.11 -21.92 -0.79
C GLU A 46 -1.53 -23.24 -0.24
N ALA A 47 -0.37 -23.69 -0.73
CA ALA A 47 0.31 -24.87 -0.22
C ALA A 47 0.73 -24.70 1.26
N VAL A 48 1.29 -23.54 1.60
CA VAL A 48 1.65 -23.20 2.98
C VAL A 48 0.41 -23.17 3.88
N HIS A 49 -0.68 -22.56 3.42
CA HIS A 49 -1.94 -22.50 4.15
C HIS A 49 -2.50 -23.90 4.44
N LYS A 50 -2.51 -24.80 3.44
CA LYS A 50 -2.98 -26.19 3.61
C LYS A 50 -2.22 -26.93 4.70
N GLU A 51 -0.89 -26.81 4.70
CA GLU A 51 -0.03 -27.44 5.71
C GLU A 51 -0.27 -26.87 7.11
N VAL A 52 -0.34 -25.53 7.20
CA VAL A 52 -0.49 -24.81 8.46
C VAL A 52 -1.88 -24.99 9.08
N ALA A 53 -2.93 -25.08 8.27
CA ALA A 53 -4.32 -25.22 8.73
C ALA A 53 -4.55 -26.53 9.49
N THR A 54 -3.85 -27.60 9.10
CA THR A 54 -3.94 -28.90 9.79
C THR A 54 -3.04 -29.00 11.02
N ASN A 55 -2.13 -28.04 11.23
CA ASN A 55 -1.12 -28.10 12.27
C ASN A 55 -1.52 -27.25 13.50
N LYS A 56 -1.91 -27.91 14.60
CA LYS A 56 -2.22 -27.24 15.87
C LYS A 56 -1.02 -26.53 16.53
N LYS A 57 0.21 -26.78 16.06
CA LYS A 57 1.45 -26.13 16.53
C LYS A 57 2.01 -25.16 15.49
N ASN A 58 1.14 -24.38 14.83
CA ASN A 58 1.52 -23.38 13.82
C ASN A 58 2.10 -22.06 14.38
N GLY A 59 2.34 -22.00 15.69
CA GLY A 59 2.91 -20.83 16.36
C GLY A 59 1.98 -19.63 16.46
N PHE A 60 0.66 -19.79 16.22
CA PHE A 60 -0.31 -18.71 16.40
C PHE A 60 -0.27 -18.13 17.81
N ASP A 61 -0.37 -18.98 18.83
CA ASP A 61 -0.33 -18.54 20.25
C ASP A 61 1.00 -17.87 20.60
N ALA A 62 2.11 -18.39 20.06
CA ALA A 62 3.45 -17.83 20.29
C ALA A 62 3.63 -16.42 19.70
N ARG A 63 2.86 -16.06 18.67
CA ARG A 63 2.92 -14.72 18.04
C ARG A 63 1.90 -13.74 18.61
N LYS A 64 0.96 -14.19 19.46
CA LYS A 64 -0.17 -13.38 19.91
C LYS A 64 0.28 -12.10 20.62
N SER A 65 1.19 -12.21 21.59
CA SER A 65 1.71 -11.04 22.32
C SER A 65 2.37 -10.03 21.39
N TRP A 66 3.21 -10.51 20.47
CA TRP A 66 3.87 -9.66 19.48
C TRP A 66 2.86 -8.95 18.54
N LEU A 67 1.80 -9.64 18.12
CA LEU A 67 0.72 -9.03 17.33
C LEU A 67 -0.03 -7.95 18.12
N ASP A 68 -0.24 -8.16 19.42
CA ASP A 68 -0.89 -7.19 20.29
C ASP A 68 0.00 -5.94 20.51
N ASP A 69 1.32 -6.12 20.60
CA ASP A 69 2.29 -5.01 20.62
C ASP A 69 2.23 -4.19 19.31
N LEU A 70 2.21 -4.87 18.16
CA LEU A 70 2.13 -4.20 16.85
C LEU A 70 0.83 -3.39 16.69
N ARG A 71 -0.30 -3.96 17.10
CA ARG A 71 -1.60 -3.26 17.10
C ARG A 71 -1.57 -2.03 18.00
N SER A 72 -0.93 -2.14 19.16
CA SER A 72 -0.79 -1.02 20.09
C SER A 72 0.05 0.11 19.48
N GLU A 73 1.17 -0.23 18.83
CA GLU A 73 2.01 0.75 18.12
C GLU A 73 1.28 1.40 16.94
N GLU A 74 0.50 0.65 16.18
CA GLU A 74 -0.34 1.18 15.09
C GLU A 74 -1.36 2.20 15.63
N VAL A 75 -2.06 1.87 16.72
CA VAL A 75 -3.01 2.77 17.39
C VAL A 75 -2.31 4.05 17.85
N GLU A 76 -1.14 3.95 18.49
CA GLU A 76 -0.39 5.11 18.95
C GLU A 76 0.14 5.99 17.80
N ARG A 77 0.55 5.39 16.68
CA ARG A 77 0.94 6.14 15.47
C ARG A 77 -0.24 6.88 14.87
N THR A 78 -1.38 6.22 14.70
CA THR A 78 -2.59 6.86 14.19
C THR A 78 -3.03 8.00 15.09
N LYS A 79 -3.01 7.82 16.43
CA LYS A 79 -3.31 8.88 17.40
C LYS A 79 -2.45 10.13 17.20
N LYS A 80 -1.15 9.98 16.90
CA LYS A 80 -0.24 11.11 16.64
C LYS A 80 -0.57 11.87 15.34
N LEU A 81 -1.19 11.20 14.36
CA LEU A 81 -1.61 11.81 13.10
C LEU A 81 -2.98 12.50 13.20
N MET A 82 -3.84 12.08 14.14
CA MET A 82 -5.20 12.61 14.32
C MET A 82 -5.29 14.15 14.40
N PRO A 83 -4.39 14.88 15.10
CA PRO A 83 -4.43 16.33 15.11
C PRO A 83 -4.29 16.96 13.73
N MET A 84 -3.46 16.39 12.84
CA MET A 84 -3.32 16.85 11.46
C MET A 84 -4.50 16.42 10.59
N PHE A 85 -5.01 15.20 10.79
CA PHE A 85 -6.18 14.67 10.07
C PHE A 85 -7.48 15.39 10.39
N LYS A 86 -7.57 16.02 11.57
CA LYS A 86 -8.75 16.77 12.02
C LYS A 86 -8.46 18.25 12.25
N SER A 87 -7.38 18.78 11.67
CA SER A 87 -7.03 20.19 11.77
C SER A 87 -8.09 21.07 11.09
N ASP A 88 -8.55 22.11 11.78
CA ASP A 88 -9.45 23.15 11.26
C ASP A 88 -8.69 24.43 10.83
N GLU A 89 -7.38 24.31 10.61
CA GLU A 89 -6.53 25.42 10.15
C GLU A 89 -6.93 25.93 8.76
N VAL A 90 -6.67 27.22 8.54
CA VAL A 90 -6.84 27.90 7.25
C VAL A 90 -5.50 28.52 6.86
N PRO A 91 -4.90 28.17 5.72
CA PRO A 91 -5.39 27.24 4.68
C PRO A 91 -5.45 25.78 5.14
N ILE A 92 -6.26 24.96 4.44
CA ILE A 92 -6.49 23.55 4.79
C ILE A 92 -5.18 22.75 4.85
N HIS A 93 -5.02 21.96 5.91
CA HIS A 93 -3.90 21.04 6.04
C HIS A 93 -4.06 19.89 5.00
N PRO A 94 -3.03 19.53 4.19
CA PRO A 94 -3.17 18.48 3.17
C PRO A 94 -3.57 17.10 3.72
N TYR A 95 -3.04 16.71 4.90
CA TYR A 95 -3.50 15.51 5.61
C TYR A 95 -4.98 15.56 6.01
N ARG A 96 -5.54 16.71 6.35
CA ARG A 96 -6.99 16.87 6.61
C ARG A 96 -7.78 16.55 5.35
N LEU A 97 -7.38 17.08 4.19
CA LEU A 97 -8.02 16.78 2.91
C LEU A 97 -8.02 15.29 2.59
N ALA A 98 -6.85 14.63 2.68
CA ALA A 98 -6.74 13.21 2.37
C ALA A 98 -7.53 12.32 3.34
N TRP A 99 -7.58 12.69 4.62
CA TRP A 99 -8.38 11.99 5.63
C TRP A 99 -9.89 12.10 5.35
N GLU A 100 -10.39 13.30 5.04
CA GLU A 100 -11.80 13.48 4.71
C GLU A 100 -12.19 12.72 3.44
N ILE A 101 -11.29 12.61 2.45
CA ILE A 101 -11.51 11.75 1.30
C ILE A 101 -11.63 10.30 1.72
N ASN A 102 -10.74 9.78 2.58
CA ASN A 102 -10.84 8.42 3.10
C ASN A 102 -12.20 8.12 3.74
N GLU A 103 -12.69 9.04 4.57
CA GLU A 103 -13.99 8.93 5.24
C GLU A 103 -15.17 8.99 4.26
N PHE A 104 -15.01 9.71 3.14
CA PHE A 104 -16.01 9.80 2.07
C PHE A 104 -16.10 8.52 1.23
N LEU A 105 -14.98 7.84 0.99
CA LEU A 105 -14.93 6.68 0.09
C LEU A 105 -15.90 5.56 0.54
N THR A 106 -16.55 4.90 -0.41
CA THR A 106 -17.48 3.76 -0.23
C THR A 106 -16.78 2.46 0.18
N GLU A 107 -17.48 1.42 0.62
CA GLU A 107 -16.87 0.15 1.07
C GLU A 107 -15.95 -0.57 0.05
N ASN A 108 -16.04 -0.24 -1.24
CA ASN A 108 -15.21 -0.86 -2.27
C ASN A 108 -14.81 0.14 -3.36
N PRO A 109 -14.02 1.17 -3.02
CA PRO A 109 -13.66 2.23 -3.97
C PRO A 109 -12.44 1.80 -4.78
N ILE A 110 -12.17 2.49 -5.88
CA ILE A 110 -10.84 2.55 -6.47
C ILE A 110 -10.32 3.97 -6.24
N TYR A 111 -9.33 4.08 -5.36
CA TYR A 111 -8.65 5.34 -5.08
C TYR A 111 -7.37 5.44 -5.91
N ILE A 112 -7.20 6.56 -6.62
CA ILE A 112 -6.06 6.85 -7.47
C ILE A 112 -5.37 8.09 -6.90
N GLY A 113 -4.15 7.93 -6.39
CA GLY A 113 -3.30 9.04 -5.98
C GLY A 113 -2.43 9.49 -7.16
N GLU A 114 -2.53 10.76 -7.55
CA GLU A 114 -1.78 11.32 -8.67
C GLU A 114 -1.03 12.59 -8.23
N GLY A 115 0.26 12.68 -8.52
CA GLY A 115 1.15 13.72 -7.99
C GLY A 115 2.04 13.23 -6.85
N GLY A 116 3.29 13.71 -6.79
CA GLY A 116 4.29 13.19 -5.86
C GLY A 116 3.91 13.35 -4.38
N ASP A 117 3.61 14.58 -3.96
CA ASP A 117 3.21 14.86 -2.58
C ASP A 117 1.84 14.27 -2.29
N ILE A 118 0.90 14.31 -3.25
CA ILE A 118 -0.43 13.74 -3.10
C ILE A 118 -0.37 12.24 -2.81
N VAL A 119 0.42 11.45 -3.55
CA VAL A 119 0.59 10.02 -3.27
C VAL A 119 1.15 9.79 -1.87
N THR A 120 2.17 10.57 -1.47
CA THR A 120 2.80 10.44 -0.15
C THR A 120 1.84 10.80 0.98
N ILE A 121 1.07 11.88 0.82
CA ILE A 121 0.10 12.37 1.79
C ILE A 121 -1.06 11.36 1.91
N SER A 122 -1.55 10.87 0.77
CA SER A 122 -2.66 9.92 0.72
C SER A 122 -2.26 8.57 1.30
N ALA A 123 -1.02 8.13 1.12
CA ALA A 123 -0.50 6.89 1.73
C ALA A 123 -0.45 6.93 3.27
N GLN A 124 -0.54 8.11 3.89
CA GLN A 124 -0.67 8.23 5.35
C GLN A 124 -2.12 8.18 5.82
N ALA A 125 -3.08 8.61 5.00
CA ALA A 125 -4.47 8.85 5.41
C ALA A 125 -5.48 7.86 4.84
N VAL A 126 -5.33 7.47 3.56
CA VAL A 126 -6.28 6.61 2.85
C VAL A 126 -5.99 5.15 3.15
N GLN A 127 -7.04 4.40 3.50
CA GLN A 127 -6.98 2.98 3.82
C GLN A 127 -7.70 2.17 2.74
N PRO A 128 -6.97 1.50 1.82
CA PRO A 128 -7.58 0.66 0.80
C PRO A 128 -8.33 -0.53 1.42
N ARG A 129 -9.60 -0.68 1.07
CA ARG A 129 -10.50 -1.69 1.68
C ARG A 129 -10.34 -3.10 1.10
N SER A 130 -9.67 -3.24 -0.04
CA SER A 130 -9.40 -4.53 -0.70
C SER A 130 -8.23 -4.41 -1.69
N PRO A 131 -7.60 -5.53 -2.08
CA PRO A 131 -6.61 -5.52 -3.16
C PRO A 131 -7.16 -4.88 -4.43
N GLY A 132 -6.36 -4.03 -5.08
CA GLY A 132 -6.76 -3.29 -6.28
C GLY A 132 -7.55 -2.00 -6.04
N ASN A 133 -7.85 -1.66 -4.78
CA ASN A 133 -8.55 -0.41 -4.43
C ASN A 133 -7.61 0.80 -4.30
N TRP A 134 -6.31 0.63 -4.59
CA TRP A 134 -5.30 1.68 -4.62
C TRP A 134 -4.52 1.63 -5.93
N MET A 135 -4.35 2.78 -6.56
CA MET A 135 -3.50 2.97 -7.73
C MET A 135 -2.67 4.25 -7.57
N ASP A 136 -1.43 4.19 -8.04
CA ASP A 136 -0.52 5.34 -8.11
C ASP A 136 0.43 5.17 -9.32
N PRO A 137 1.28 6.16 -9.66
CA PRO A 137 2.21 6.08 -10.79
C PRO A 137 3.30 4.99 -10.70
N GLY A 138 3.31 4.21 -9.62
CA GLY A 138 4.20 3.08 -9.38
C GLY A 138 5.67 3.46 -9.32
N ALA A 139 6.51 2.49 -9.64
CA ALA A 139 7.96 2.63 -9.53
C ALA A 139 8.57 3.68 -10.47
N LEU A 140 7.88 4.05 -11.56
CA LEU A 140 8.36 5.07 -12.50
C LEU A 140 8.00 6.49 -12.04
N GLY A 141 6.99 6.66 -11.19
CA GLY A 141 6.60 7.98 -10.69
C GLY A 141 6.15 8.96 -11.79
N SER A 142 5.61 8.46 -12.91
CA SER A 142 5.22 9.30 -14.05
C SER A 142 3.98 10.13 -13.74
N LEU A 143 4.14 11.45 -13.73
CA LEU A 143 3.02 12.38 -13.57
C LEU A 143 2.12 12.37 -14.81
N GLY A 144 0.80 12.48 -14.59
CA GLY A 144 -0.22 12.54 -15.62
C GLY A 144 -0.92 11.20 -15.94
N VAL A 145 -0.70 10.13 -15.17
CA VAL A 145 -1.38 8.85 -15.43
C VAL A 145 -2.82 8.81 -14.91
N GLY A 146 -3.15 9.67 -13.94
CA GLY A 146 -4.43 9.70 -13.24
C GLY A 146 -5.67 9.65 -14.14
N THR A 147 -5.71 10.38 -15.26
CA THR A 147 -6.93 10.48 -16.08
C THR A 147 -7.20 9.18 -16.82
N GLY A 148 -6.15 8.62 -17.43
CA GLY A 148 -6.22 7.31 -18.09
C GLY A 148 -6.57 6.20 -17.10
N PHE A 149 -5.98 6.24 -15.90
CA PHE A 149 -6.28 5.27 -14.84
C PHE A 149 -7.73 5.36 -14.38
N ALA A 150 -8.26 6.56 -14.15
CA ALA A 150 -9.63 6.75 -13.71
C ALA A 150 -10.64 6.25 -14.75
N MET A 151 -10.43 6.59 -16.03
CA MET A 151 -11.28 6.13 -17.13
C MET A 151 -11.23 4.59 -17.27
N ALA A 152 -10.03 4.01 -17.27
CA ALA A 152 -9.86 2.56 -17.40
C ALA A 152 -10.45 1.81 -16.21
N ALA A 153 -10.25 2.31 -14.98
CA ALA A 153 -10.80 1.74 -13.77
C ALA A 153 -12.34 1.74 -13.79
N GLY A 154 -12.96 2.86 -14.19
CA GLY A 154 -14.42 2.97 -14.32
C GLY A 154 -15.00 2.06 -15.41
N LEU A 155 -14.30 1.90 -16.54
CA LEU A 155 -14.71 0.97 -17.60
C LEU A 155 -14.59 -0.49 -17.16
N ALA A 156 -13.52 -0.85 -16.44
CA ALA A 156 -13.30 -2.22 -15.97
C ALA A 156 -14.16 -2.58 -14.75
N ASN A 157 -14.58 -1.59 -13.95
CA ASN A 157 -15.35 -1.77 -12.72
C ASN A 157 -16.53 -0.78 -12.68
N PRO A 158 -17.55 -0.96 -13.54
CA PRO A 158 -18.65 -0.01 -13.69
C PRO A 158 -19.48 0.21 -12.42
N ASP A 159 -19.46 -0.76 -11.49
CA ASP A 159 -20.19 -0.71 -10.22
C ASP A 159 -19.37 -0.12 -9.06
N LYS A 160 -18.08 0.18 -9.28
CA LYS A 160 -17.21 0.75 -8.23
C LYS A 160 -17.14 2.27 -8.33
N GLU A 161 -17.13 2.91 -7.18
CA GLU A 161 -16.73 4.30 -7.07
C GLU A 161 -15.25 4.45 -7.44
N VAL A 162 -14.93 5.36 -8.36
CA VAL A 162 -13.55 5.66 -8.76
C VAL A 162 -13.24 7.11 -8.41
N VAL A 163 -12.26 7.33 -7.53
CA VAL A 163 -11.83 8.65 -7.08
C VAL A 163 -10.37 8.85 -7.43
N CYS A 164 -10.06 9.92 -8.15
CA CYS A 164 -8.69 10.32 -8.48
C CYS A 164 -8.37 11.67 -7.82
N LEU A 165 -7.41 11.68 -6.89
CA LEU A 165 -6.91 12.91 -6.28
C LEU A 165 -5.64 13.34 -7.03
N TYR A 166 -5.69 14.53 -7.63
CA TYR A 166 -4.58 15.09 -8.39
C TYR A 166 -3.79 16.13 -7.59
N GLY A 167 -2.47 16.16 -7.83
CA GLY A 167 -1.68 17.36 -7.69
C GLY A 167 -1.93 18.29 -8.87
N ASP A 168 -1.88 19.59 -8.63
CA ASP A 168 -2.04 20.64 -9.64
C ASP A 168 -1.09 20.47 -10.83
N GLY A 169 0.19 20.15 -10.57
CA GLY A 169 1.19 19.92 -11.60
C GLY A 169 0.88 18.72 -12.49
N SER A 170 0.45 17.59 -11.91
CA SER A 170 0.03 16.41 -12.67
C SER A 170 -1.27 16.64 -13.42
N PHE A 171 -2.20 17.39 -12.84
CA PHE A 171 -3.47 17.73 -13.46
C PHE A 171 -3.24 18.53 -14.74
N GLY A 172 -2.37 19.55 -14.69
CA GLY A 172 -2.03 20.36 -15.86
C GLY A 172 -1.38 19.60 -17.03
N MET A 173 -0.93 18.36 -16.85
CA MET A 173 -0.32 17.57 -17.92
C MET A 173 -1.35 16.83 -18.77
N THR A 174 -2.44 16.35 -18.17
CA THR A 174 -3.39 15.44 -18.84
C THR A 174 -4.85 15.84 -18.68
N PHE A 175 -5.13 16.97 -18.03
CA PHE A 175 -6.45 17.56 -18.05
C PHE A 175 -6.72 18.18 -19.43
N PHE A 176 -7.84 17.77 -20.04
CA PHE A 176 -8.32 18.24 -21.34
C PHE A 176 -9.52 19.17 -21.19
#